data_AF-A0A932YWG7-F1
#
_entry.id   AF-A0A932YWG7-F1
#
_cell.length_a   1.000
_cell.length_b   1.000
_cell.length_c   1.000
_cell.angle_alpha   90.00
_cell.angle_beta   90.00
_cell.angle_gamma   90.00
#
_symmetry.space_group_name_H-M   'P 1'
#
loop_
_entity.id
_entity.type
_entity.pdbx_description
1 polymer ?
#
loop_
_entity_poly.entity_id
_entity_poly.type
_entity_poly.pdbx_seq_one_letter_code
_entity_poly.pdbx_strand_id
1 'polypeptide(L)'
;MNTTISAAPATPASYDPIFNLAARILLAAVFLVNGYLKLTGYSGTVGYMGKVGLPLPEVMAILAIVIELGGGLLLVIGWRTRWAAWLLILFVVIATFTAHRFWSVEAARWFGEMNNFLKNAAIIGGLLLVATYGPGALSVEKR
;
A
#
# COMPACT_ATOMS: atom_id res chain seq x y z
N MET A 1 -17.80 48.86 -20.39
CA MET A 1 -18.29 47.52 -20.78
C MET A 1 -17.31 46.50 -20.22
N ASN A 2 -17.68 45.79 -19.16
CA ASN A 2 -16.84 44.73 -18.57
C ASN A 2 -17.13 43.42 -19.29
N THR A 3 -16.13 42.92 -20.02
CA THR A 3 -16.11 41.57 -20.60
C THR A 3 -15.71 40.56 -19.53
N THR A 4 -16.68 39.87 -18.95
CA THR A 4 -16.43 38.69 -18.10
C THR A 4 -16.05 37.51 -18.99
N ILE A 5 -14.76 37.16 -19.03
CA ILE A 5 -14.30 35.91 -19.60
C ILE A 5 -14.74 34.80 -18.65
N SER A 6 -15.88 34.17 -18.97
CA SER A 6 -16.31 32.92 -18.33
C SER A 6 -15.34 31.82 -18.74
N ALA A 7 -14.29 31.59 -17.92
CA ALA A 7 -13.42 30.45 -18.09
C ALA A 7 -14.28 29.17 -18.00
N ALA A 8 -14.33 28.40 -19.09
CA ALA A 8 -15.00 27.11 -19.10
C ALA A 8 -14.43 26.24 -17.97
N PRO A 9 -15.27 25.49 -17.22
CA PRO A 9 -14.79 24.61 -16.17
C PRO A 9 -13.81 23.62 -16.78
N ALA A 10 -12.57 23.58 -16.26
CA ALA A 10 -11.57 22.62 -16.68
C ALA A 10 -12.16 21.21 -16.53
N THR A 11 -12.33 20.50 -17.65
CA THR A 11 -12.65 19.07 -17.64
C THR A 11 -11.64 18.39 -16.71
N PRO A 12 -12.08 17.66 -15.66
CA PRO A 12 -11.15 16.95 -14.79
C PRO A 12 -10.34 16.01 -15.68
N ALA A 13 -9.01 16.08 -15.55
CA ALA A 13 -8.10 15.27 -16.36
C ALA A 13 -8.55 13.80 -16.32
N SER A 14 -9.02 13.29 -17.46
CA SER A 14 -9.36 11.87 -17.60
C SER A 14 -8.06 11.10 -17.68
N TYR A 15 -7.58 10.59 -16.54
CA TYR A 15 -6.45 9.67 -16.52
C TYR A 15 -6.79 8.44 -17.38
N ASP A 16 -5.82 7.96 -18.15
CA ASP A 16 -6.01 6.75 -18.96
C ASP A 16 -6.42 5.59 -18.02
N PRO A 17 -7.59 4.95 -18.25
CA PRO A 17 -8.07 3.87 -17.41
C PRO A 17 -7.09 2.70 -17.28
N ILE A 18 -6.30 2.44 -18.33
CA ILE A 18 -5.33 1.34 -18.35
C ILE A 18 -4.16 1.65 -17.41
N PHE A 19 -3.62 2.86 -17.45
CA PHE A 19 -2.52 3.25 -16.55
C PHE A 19 -2.95 3.26 -15.09
N ASN A 20 -4.19 3.68 -14.79
CA ASN A 20 -4.71 3.60 -13.43
C ASN A 20 -4.82 2.14 -12.94
N LEU A 21 -5.37 1.24 -13.76
CA LEU A 21 -5.47 -0.18 -13.42
C LEU A 21 -4.09 -0.80 -13.24
N ALA A 22 -3.16 -0.52 -14.15
CA ALA A 22 -1.77 -0.99 -14.06
C ALA A 22 -1.10 -0.52 -12.76
N ALA A 23 -1.26 0.76 -12.39
CA ALA A 23 -0.73 1.30 -11.14
C ALA A 23 -1.31 0.56 -9.92
N ARG A 24 -2.61 0.30 -9.90
CA ARG A 24 -3.25 -0.46 -8.81
C ARG A 24 -2.75 -1.91 -8.74
N ILE A 25 -2.58 -2.58 -9.87
CA ILE A 25 -2.04 -3.95 -9.92
C ILE A 25 -0.60 -3.98 -9.41
N LEU A 26 0.26 -3.06 -9.84
CA LEU A 26 1.66 -3.01 -9.41
C LEU A 26 1.78 -2.71 -7.91
N LEU A 27 0.96 -1.79 -7.39
CA LEU A 27 0.91 -1.52 -5.94
C LEU A 27 0.39 -2.74 -5.18
N ALA A 28 -0.70 -3.36 -5.65
CA ALA A 28 -1.28 -4.54 -5.03
C ALA A 28 -0.34 -5.74 -5.04
N ALA A 29 0.48 -5.91 -6.07
CA ALA A 29 1.38 -7.04 -6.22
C ALA A 29 2.33 -7.20 -5.01
N VAL A 30 2.86 -6.09 -4.49
CA VAL A 30 3.73 -6.12 -3.30
C VAL A 30 3.00 -6.70 -2.10
N PHE A 31 1.75 -6.30 -1.87
CA PHE A 31 0.94 -6.78 -0.75
C PHE A 31 0.50 -8.23 -0.95
N LEU A 32 0.04 -8.60 -2.14
CA LEU A 32 -0.42 -9.96 -2.43
C LEU A 32 0.72 -10.98 -2.28
N VAL A 33 1.90 -10.65 -2.81
CA VAL A 33 3.09 -11.50 -2.67
C VAL A 33 3.52 -11.59 -1.19
N ASN A 34 3.63 -10.45 -0.49
CA ASN A 34 4.04 -10.46 0.92
C ASN A 34 3.04 -11.20 1.83
N GLY A 35 1.75 -11.00 1.61
CA GLY A 35 0.69 -11.69 2.36
C GLY A 35 0.70 -13.19 2.10
N TYR A 36 0.92 -13.62 0.85
CA TYR A 36 1.06 -15.03 0.50
C TYR A 36 2.29 -15.67 1.14
N LEU A 37 3.43 -14.97 1.13
CA LEU A 37 4.65 -15.44 1.78
C LEU A 37 4.47 -15.53 3.31
N LYS A 38 3.75 -14.61 3.94
CA LYS A 38 3.41 -14.70 5.37
C LYS A 38 2.44 -15.84 5.68
N LEU A 39 1.48 -16.10 4.79
CA LEU A 39 0.51 -17.19 4.95
C LEU A 39 1.19 -18.56 4.89
N THR A 40 2.03 -18.77 3.87
CA THR A 40 2.74 -20.04 3.68
C THR A 40 3.94 -20.20 4.62
N GLY A 41 4.56 -19.09 5.02
CA GLY A 41 5.65 -19.01 5.99
C GLY A 41 5.21 -18.52 7.38
N TYR A 42 4.03 -18.96 7.85
CA TYR A 42 3.40 -18.42 9.06
C TYR A 42 4.31 -18.52 10.30
N SER A 43 4.89 -19.68 10.59
CA SER A 43 5.74 -19.85 11.78
C SER A 43 6.97 -18.95 11.76
N GLY A 44 7.59 -18.77 10.59
CA GLY A 44 8.72 -17.84 10.40
C GLY A 44 8.31 -16.39 10.62
N THR A 45 7.11 -16.02 10.17
CA THR A 45 6.55 -14.68 10.39
C THR A 45 6.30 -14.41 11.87
N VAL A 46 5.66 -15.34 12.58
CA VAL A 46 5.43 -15.24 14.03
C VAL A 46 6.75 -15.12 14.78
N GLY A 47 7.73 -15.97 14.45
CA GLY A 47 9.06 -15.92 15.06
C GLY A 47 9.79 -14.59 14.81
N TYR A 48 9.67 -14.02 13.61
CA TYR A 48 10.22 -12.70 13.30
C TYR A 48 9.51 -11.59 14.08
N MET A 49 8.17 -11.61 14.12
CA MET A 49 7.37 -10.62 14.85
C MET A 49 7.68 -10.62 16.36
N GLY A 50 7.92 -11.80 16.95
CA GLY A 50 8.41 -11.92 18.32
C GLY A 50 9.79 -11.28 18.52
N LYS A 51 10.73 -11.49 17.58
CA LYS A 51 12.07 -10.88 17.64
C LYS A 51 12.06 -9.35 17.57
N VAL A 52 11.15 -8.76 16.79
CA VAL A 52 11.02 -7.30 16.71
C VAL A 52 10.15 -6.71 17.84
N GLY A 53 9.69 -7.55 18.79
CA GLY A 53 9.02 -7.10 20.01
C GLY A 53 7.54 -6.73 19.83
N LEU A 54 6.86 -7.24 18.79
CA LEU A 54 5.43 -7.00 18.64
C LEU A 54 4.63 -7.78 19.71
N PRO A 55 3.60 -7.16 20.32
CA PRO A 55 2.71 -7.87 21.23
C PRO A 55 1.87 -8.87 20.44
N LEU A 56 1.64 -10.05 21.02
CA LEU A 56 0.82 -11.12 20.43
C LEU A 56 1.23 -11.45 18.97
N PRO A 57 2.46 -11.97 18.74
CA PRO A 57 3.00 -12.18 17.39
C PRO A 57 2.11 -13.02 16.46
N GLU A 58 1.41 -14.00 17.00
CA GLU A 58 0.47 -14.86 16.27
C GLU A 58 -0.70 -14.06 15.70
N VAL A 59 -1.27 -13.18 16.52
CA VAL A 59 -2.40 -12.30 16.16
C VAL A 59 -1.93 -11.27 15.15
N MET A 60 -0.76 -10.66 15.37
CA MET A 60 -0.18 -9.68 14.44
C MET A 60 0.14 -10.29 13.08
N ALA A 61 0.60 -11.56 13.04
CA ALA A 61 0.85 -12.27 11.80
C ALA A 61 -0.45 -12.50 11.00
N ILE A 62 -1.51 -12.94 11.67
CA ILE A 62 -2.84 -13.12 11.04
C ILE A 62 -3.36 -11.77 10.52
N LEU A 63 -3.29 -10.71 11.33
CA LEU A 63 -3.71 -9.37 10.92
C LEU A 63 -2.93 -8.88 9.70
N ALA A 64 -1.61 -9.05 9.68
CA ALA A 64 -0.78 -8.68 8.54
C ALA A 64 -1.19 -9.43 7.27
N ILE A 65 -1.41 -10.75 7.35
CA ILE A 65 -1.86 -11.57 6.21
C ILE A 65 -3.21 -11.07 5.68
N VAL A 66 -4.18 -10.87 6.57
CA VAL A 66 -5.53 -10.43 6.18
C VAL A 66 -5.50 -9.04 5.55
N ILE A 67 -4.73 -8.10 6.13
CA ILE A 67 -4.61 -6.74 5.60
C ILE A 67 -3.91 -6.73 4.24
N GLU A 68 -2.80 -7.45 4.10
CA GLU A 68 -2.03 -7.47 2.85
C GLU A 68 -2.80 -8.16 1.71
N LEU A 69 -3.36 -9.35 1.97
CA LEU A 69 -4.13 -10.08 0.95
C LEU A 69 -5.46 -9.39 0.66
N GLY A 70 -6.22 -9.03 1.70
CA GLY A 70 -7.51 -8.38 1.56
C GLY A 70 -7.38 -7.00 0.92
N GLY A 71 -6.49 -6.16 1.44
CA GLY A 71 -6.23 -4.82 0.90
C GLY A 71 -5.70 -4.87 -0.54
N GLY A 72 -4.77 -5.79 -0.84
CA GLY A 72 -4.27 -6.00 -2.20
C GLY A 72 -5.37 -6.40 -3.19
N LEU A 73 -6.25 -7.33 -2.81
CA LEU A 73 -7.38 -7.74 -3.65
C LEU A 73 -8.37 -6.60 -3.87
N LEU A 74 -8.70 -5.82 -2.83
CA LEU A 74 -9.57 -4.65 -2.93
C LEU A 74 -9.01 -3.62 -3.90
N LEU A 75 -7.69 -3.39 -3.89
CA LEU A 75 -7.02 -2.50 -4.85
C LEU A 75 -7.14 -3.01 -6.29
N VAL A 76 -6.93 -4.31 -6.54
CA VAL A 76 -7.02 -4.88 -7.91
C VAL A 76 -8.44 -4.80 -8.44
N ILE A 77 -9.41 -5.28 -7.67
CA ILE A 77 -10.83 -5.30 -8.04
C ILE A 77 -11.37 -3.87 -8.18
N GLY A 78 -10.76 -2.91 -7.48
CA GLY A 78 -11.18 -1.53 -7.47
C GLY A 78 -12.48 -1.36 -6.67
N TRP A 79 -12.62 -2.08 -5.55
CA TRP A 79 -13.76 -1.98 -4.65
C TRP A 79 -13.32 -1.36 -3.32
N ARG A 80 -14.02 -0.30 -2.87
CA ARG A 80 -13.67 0.47 -1.66
C ARG A 80 -12.20 0.93 -1.67
N THR A 81 -11.73 1.35 -2.83
CA THR A 81 -10.29 1.43 -3.13
C THR A 81 -9.59 2.49 -2.27
N ARG A 82 -10.27 3.60 -1.98
CA ARG A 82 -9.74 4.65 -1.10
C ARG A 82 -9.54 4.15 0.33
N TRP A 83 -10.50 3.38 0.84
CA TRP A 83 -10.42 2.79 2.18
C TRP A 83 -9.34 1.72 2.27
N ALA A 84 -9.23 0.87 1.24
CA ALA A 84 -8.15 -0.10 1.13
C ALA A 84 -6.77 0.59 1.09
N ALA A 85 -6.64 1.67 0.32
CA ALA A 85 -5.40 2.45 0.27
C ALA A 85 -5.03 3.04 1.62
N TRP A 86 -5.97 3.66 2.35
CA TRP A 86 -5.70 4.18 3.70
C TRP A 86 -5.31 3.10 4.70
N LEU A 87 -6.00 1.95 4.68
CA LEU A 87 -5.64 0.81 5.52
C LEU A 87 -4.22 0.31 5.22
N LEU A 88 -3.88 0.16 3.94
CA LEU A 88 -2.55 -0.27 3.52
C LEU A 88 -1.47 0.76 3.84
N ILE A 89 -1.75 2.07 3.72
CA ILE A 89 -0.82 3.13 4.14
C ILE A 89 -0.50 2.97 5.63
N LEU A 90 -1.51 2.85 6.48
CA LEU A 90 -1.32 2.68 7.92
C LEU A 90 -0.49 1.42 8.21
N PHE A 91 -0.81 0.31 7.54
CA PHE A 91 -0.05 -0.93 7.66
C PHE A 91 1.42 -0.77 7.25
N VAL A 92 1.70 -0.16 6.10
CA VAL A 92 3.08 0.04 5.62
C VAL A 92 3.86 0.96 6.56
N VAL A 93 3.24 2.01 7.09
CA VAL A 93 3.88 2.88 8.08
C VAL A 93 4.28 2.07 9.31
N ILE A 94 3.36 1.32 9.91
CA ILE A 94 3.65 0.49 11.09
C ILE A 94 4.75 -0.53 10.77
N ALA A 95 4.64 -1.25 9.65
CA ALA A 95 5.64 -2.24 9.23
C ALA A 95 7.03 -1.61 9.02
N THR A 96 7.09 -0.40 8.45
CA THR A 96 8.35 0.30 8.21
C THR A 96 9.06 0.67 9.51
N PHE A 97 8.32 1.27 10.45
CA PHE A 97 8.89 1.73 11.73
C PHE A 97 9.13 0.60 12.74
N THR A 98 8.65 -0.61 12.47
CA THR A 98 8.88 -1.79 13.31
C THR A 98 9.96 -2.71 12.71
N ALA A 99 9.86 -3.03 11.42
CA ALA A 99 10.69 -4.04 10.76
C ALA A 99 11.87 -3.49 9.95
N HIS A 100 11.78 -2.25 9.43
CA HIS A 100 12.74 -1.69 8.46
C HIS A 100 13.45 -0.43 8.97
N ARG A 101 13.85 -0.46 10.24
CA ARG A 101 14.54 0.63 10.93
C ARG A 101 16.02 0.66 10.56
N PHE A 102 16.35 1.11 9.36
CA PHE A 102 17.73 1.10 8.84
C PHE A 102 18.73 1.87 9.74
N TRP A 103 18.25 2.81 10.54
CA TRP A 103 19.04 3.59 11.51
C TRP A 103 19.35 2.84 12.81
N SER A 104 18.80 1.64 13.02
CA SER A 104 19.01 0.84 14.22
C SER A 104 19.38 -0.61 13.89
N VAL A 105 20.18 -0.82 12.84
CA VAL A 105 20.73 -2.13 12.46
C VAL A 105 22.23 -2.06 12.25
N GLU A 106 22.89 -3.21 12.33
CA GLU A 106 24.32 -3.36 12.07
C GLU A 106 24.67 -3.03 10.60
N ALA A 107 25.94 -2.65 10.36
CA ALA A 107 26.43 -2.24 9.05
C ALA A 107 26.16 -3.27 7.94
N ALA A 108 26.26 -4.57 8.24
CA ALA A 108 26.01 -5.64 7.28
C ALA A 108 24.54 -5.67 6.77
N ARG A 109 23.60 -5.15 7.55
CA ARG A 109 22.16 -5.13 7.21
C ARG A 109 21.68 -3.76 6.74
N TRP A 110 22.46 -2.71 6.96
CA TRP A 110 22.07 -1.32 6.73
C TRP A 110 21.50 -1.09 5.32
N PHE A 111 22.21 -1.55 4.28
CA PHE A 111 21.78 -1.32 2.90
C PHE A 111 20.44 -2.01 2.58
N GLY A 112 20.25 -3.24 3.06
CA GLY A 112 19.02 -3.99 2.85
C GLY A 112 17.81 -3.32 3.52
N GLU A 113 17.97 -2.87 4.77
CA GLU A 113 16.89 -2.18 5.49
C GLU A 113 16.62 -0.78 4.94
N MET A 114 17.66 -0.05 4.50
CA MET A 114 17.50 1.24 3.83
C MET A 114 16.69 1.09 2.54
N ASN A 115 16.99 0.08 1.73
CA ASN A 115 16.25 -0.19 0.51
C ASN A 115 14.78 -0.56 0.79
N ASN A 116 14.53 -1.36 1.83
CA ASN A 116 13.16 -1.66 2.26
C ASN A 116 12.41 -0.42 2.74
N PHE A 117 13.07 0.47 3.48
CA PHE A 117 12.49 1.73 3.91
C PHE A 117 12.09 2.61 2.72
N LEU A 118 13.00 2.81 1.75
CA LEU A 118 12.74 3.61 0.55
C LEU A 118 11.64 3.00 -0.33
N LYS A 119 11.64 1.68 -0.50
CA LYS A 119 10.56 0.94 -1.16
C LYS A 119 9.21 1.23 -0.50
N ASN A 120 9.14 1.16 0.83
CA ASN A 120 7.91 1.41 1.57
C ASN A 120 7.46 2.88 1.46
N ALA A 121 8.39 3.84 1.48
CA ALA A 121 8.08 5.24 1.24
C ALA A 121 7.48 5.46 -0.17
N ALA A 122 8.03 4.82 -1.20
CA ALA A 122 7.49 4.88 -2.56
C ALA A 122 6.09 4.24 -2.66
N ILE A 123 5.86 3.11 -1.98
CA ILE A 123 4.55 2.46 -1.90
C ILE A 123 3.53 3.38 -1.23
N ILE A 124 3.88 4.02 -0.11
CA ILE A 124 3.00 5.00 0.56
C ILE A 124 2.65 6.14 -0.41
N GLY A 125 3.64 6.67 -1.15
CA GLY A 125 3.40 7.69 -2.17
C GLY A 125 2.38 7.24 -3.24
N GLY A 126 2.55 6.03 -3.78
CA GLY A 126 1.61 5.47 -4.76
C GLY A 126 0.21 5.24 -4.18
N LEU A 127 0.12 4.75 -2.95
CA LEU A 127 -1.17 4.56 -2.27
C LEU A 127 -1.86 5.89 -1.94
N LEU A 128 -1.12 6.95 -1.62
CA LEU A 128 -1.68 8.29 -1.42
C LEU A 128 -2.34 8.80 -2.71
N LEU A 129 -1.72 8.57 -3.87
CA LEU A 129 -2.34 8.88 -5.17
C LEU A 129 -3.63 8.07 -5.39
N VAL A 130 -3.64 6.79 -5.02
CA VAL A 130 -4.86 5.97 -5.10
C VAL A 130 -5.94 6.46 -4.13
N ALA A 131 -5.56 6.87 -2.92
CA ALA A 131 -6.48 7.40 -1.92
C ALA A 131 -7.11 8.73 -2.38
N THR A 132 -6.35 9.59 -3.07
CA THR A 132 -6.82 10.88 -3.57
C THR A 132 -7.63 10.77 -4.85
N TYR A 133 -7.19 9.98 -5.83
CA TYR A 133 -7.84 9.89 -7.15
C TYR A 133 -8.86 8.75 -7.28
N GLY A 134 -8.82 7.77 -6.38
CA GLY A 134 -9.74 6.63 -6.38
C GLY A 134 -9.44 5.58 -7.47
N PRO A 135 -10.41 4.70 -7.75
CA PRO A 135 -10.18 3.45 -8.49
C PRO A 135 -10.11 3.55 -10.02
N GLY A 136 -10.34 4.74 -10.60
CA GLY A 136 -10.43 4.89 -12.05
C GLY A 136 -11.67 4.24 -12.66
N ALA A 137 -11.78 4.27 -14.00
CA ALA A 137 -12.96 3.78 -14.72
C ALA A 137 -13.05 2.25 -14.81
N LEU A 138 -11.91 1.54 -14.77
CA LEU A 138 -11.85 0.08 -14.78
C LEU A 138 -11.91 -0.48 -13.36
N SER A 139 -13.07 -0.37 -12.71
CA SER A 139 -13.26 -0.81 -11.32
C SER A 139 -14.69 -1.25 -11.02
N VAL A 140 -14.88 -2.03 -9.96
CA VAL A 140 -16.20 -2.49 -9.51
C VAL A 140 -16.98 -1.40 -8.75
N GLU A 141 -16.27 -0.44 -8.16
CA GLU A 141 -16.88 0.72 -7.48
C GLU A 141 -17.42 1.73 -8.51
N LYS A 142 -18.74 1.99 -8.48
CA LYS A 142 -19.33 3.08 -9.26
C LYS A 142 -18.88 4.42 -8.70
N ARG A 143 -18.44 5.33 -9.58
CA ARG A 143 -18.00 6.69 -9.22
C ARG A 143 -19.10 7.53 -8.58
#